data_AF-C0C3R6-F1
#
_entry.id   AF-C0C3R6-F1
#
_cell.length_a   1.000
_cell.length_b   1.000
_cell.length_c   1.000
_cell.angle_alpha   90.00
_cell.angle_beta   90.00
_cell.angle_gamma   90.00
#
_symmetry.space_group_name_H-M   'P 1'
#
loop_
_entity.id
_entity.type
_entity.pdbx_description
1 polymer ?
#
loop_
_entity_poly.entity_id
_entity_poly.type
_entity_poly.pdbx_seq_one_letter_code
_entity_poly.pdbx_strand_id
1 'polypeptide(L)'
;MFQYLYDWIRNIAFYMVLVMAAIQVLPNTDYKKYIRFFTGLVLILMLAAPILKIFGMDKKLTDVYNNETYKGEIERIEDSTKYLEDVDVSDYLGTPEDEENEGEAGKGAVEVEEIHVGR
;
A
#
# COMPACT_ATOMS: atom_id res chain seq x y z
N MET A 1 -31.32 10.09 -7.85
CA MET A 1 -30.48 9.78 -6.65
C MET A 1 -30.93 8.53 -5.93
N PHE A 2 -32.21 8.37 -5.59
CA PHE A 2 -32.71 7.17 -4.89
C PHE A 2 -32.56 5.86 -5.69
N GLN A 3 -32.65 5.90 -7.01
CA GLN A 3 -32.46 4.72 -7.86
C GLN A 3 -31.04 4.14 -7.75
N TYR A 4 -30.01 5.01 -7.67
CA TYR A 4 -28.63 4.58 -7.40
C TYR A 4 -28.50 3.89 -6.04
N LEU A 5 -29.16 4.42 -5.00
CA LEU A 5 -29.16 3.81 -3.68
C LEU A 5 -29.90 2.46 -3.68
N TYR A 6 -31.00 2.38 -4.42
CA TYR A 6 -31.77 1.15 -4.60
C TYR A 6 -30.96 0.06 -5.31
N ASP A 7 -30.31 0.40 -6.42
CA ASP A 7 -29.45 -0.54 -7.15
C ASP A 7 -28.24 -0.96 -6.31
N TRP A 8 -27.68 -0.04 -5.52
CA TRP A 8 -26.60 -0.35 -4.59
C TRP A 8 -27.03 -1.32 -3.48
N ILE A 9 -28.14 -1.05 -2.80
CA ILE A 9 -28.69 -1.95 -1.77
C ILE A 9 -29.02 -3.30 -2.38
N ARG A 10 -29.58 -3.32 -3.60
CA ARG A 10 -29.86 -4.54 -4.36
C ARG A 10 -28.58 -5.33 -4.62
N ASN A 11 -27.49 -4.68 -5.02
CA ASN A 11 -26.19 -5.33 -5.22
C ASN A 11 -25.62 -5.91 -3.92
N ILE A 12 -25.77 -5.21 -2.79
CA ILE A 12 -25.39 -5.74 -1.46
C ILE A 12 -26.24 -6.97 -1.11
N ALA A 13 -27.55 -6.91 -1.34
CA ALA A 13 -28.43 -8.03 -1.06
C ALA A 13 -28.04 -9.27 -1.88
N PHE A 14 -27.76 -9.10 -3.18
CA PHE A 14 -27.24 -10.18 -4.04
C PHE A 14 -25.91 -10.73 -3.53
N TYR A 15 -24.99 -9.84 -3.14
CA TYR A 15 -23.71 -10.23 -2.57
C TYR A 15 -23.89 -11.05 -1.28
N MET A 16 -24.78 -10.64 -0.38
CA MET A 16 -25.07 -11.37 0.87
C MET A 16 -25.59 -12.78 0.61
N VAL A 17 -26.50 -12.94 -0.36
CA VAL A 17 -27.01 -14.26 -0.75
C VAL A 17 -25.89 -15.13 -1.34
N LEU A 18 -25.03 -14.56 -2.19
CA LEU A 18 -23.87 -15.26 -2.75
C LEU A 18 -22.87 -15.69 -1.67
N VAL A 19 -22.52 -14.80 -0.75
CA VAL A 19 -21.62 -15.10 0.37
C VAL A 19 -22.21 -16.19 1.25
N MET A 20 -23.50 -16.12 1.56
CA MET A 20 -24.18 -17.14 2.36
C MET A 20 -24.13 -18.52 1.68
N ALA A 21 -24.44 -18.57 0.38
CA ALA A 21 -24.32 -19.79 -0.41
C ALA A 21 -22.88 -20.31 -0.45
N ALA A 22 -21.89 -19.44 -0.68
CA ALA A 22 -20.48 -19.81 -0.69
C ALA A 22 -20.03 -20.40 0.66
N ILE A 23 -20.41 -19.78 1.78
CA ILE A 23 -20.10 -20.24 3.13
C ILE A 23 -20.76 -21.59 3.45
N GLN A 24 -21.93 -21.87 2.85
CA GLN A 24 -22.67 -23.11 3.06
C GLN A 24 -22.15 -24.27 2.20
N VAL A 25 -21.63 -23.97 1.01
CA VAL A 25 -20.93 -24.95 0.15
C VAL A 25 -19.59 -25.36 0.76
N LEU A 26 -18.94 -24.47 1.53
CA LEU A 26 -17.69 -24.81 2.20
C LEU A 26 -17.91 -25.76 3.40
N PRO A 27 -17.19 -26.90 3.45
CA PRO A 27 -17.20 -27.78 4.61
C PRO A 27 -16.64 -27.05 5.84
N ASN A 28 -17.05 -27.48 7.04
CA ASN A 28 -16.63 -26.89 8.32
C ASN A 28 -15.11 -27.09 8.52
N THR A 29 -14.37 -26.15 7.98
CA THR A 29 -12.91 -26.07 8.02
C THR A 29 -12.54 -24.75 8.68
N ASP A 30 -11.34 -24.67 9.24
CA ASP A 30 -10.82 -23.42 9.80
C ASP A 30 -10.77 -22.30 8.76
N TYR A 31 -10.74 -22.64 7.46
CA TYR A 31 -10.83 -21.72 6.32
C TYR A 31 -12.11 -20.89 6.28
N LYS A 32 -13.21 -21.39 6.84
CA LYS A 32 -14.48 -20.66 6.89
C LYS A 32 -14.38 -19.35 7.68
N LYS A 33 -13.50 -19.30 8.69
CA LYS A 33 -13.23 -18.07 9.48
C LYS A 33 -12.59 -16.99 8.61
N TYR A 34 -11.60 -17.36 7.80
CA TYR A 34 -10.88 -16.43 6.92
C TYR A 34 -11.77 -15.91 5.80
N ILE A 35 -12.61 -16.77 5.21
CA ILE A 35 -13.56 -16.35 4.17
C ILE A 35 -14.63 -15.43 4.75
N ARG A 36 -15.15 -15.74 5.95
CA ARG A 36 -16.10 -14.85 6.63
C ARG A 36 -15.49 -13.48 6.95
N PHE A 37 -14.22 -13.46 7.33
CA PHE A 37 -13.49 -12.21 7.54
C PHE A 37 -13.31 -11.42 6.23
N PHE A 38 -12.84 -12.09 5.18
CA PHE A 38 -12.63 -11.47 3.87
C PHE A 38 -13.92 -10.91 3.28
N THR A 39 -15.00 -11.69 3.32
CA THR A 39 -16.32 -11.26 2.82
C THR A 39 -16.89 -10.09 3.63
N GLY A 40 -16.57 -10.00 4.93
CA GLY A 40 -16.87 -8.82 5.74
C GLY A 40 -16.07 -7.58 5.35
N LEU A 41 -14.77 -7.75 5.03
CA LEU A 41 -13.92 -6.67 4.52
C LEU A 41 -14.44 -6.14 3.17
N VAL A 42 -14.74 -7.05 2.25
CA VAL A 42 -15.35 -6.72 0.96
C VAL A 42 -16.69 -6.01 1.15
N LEU A 43 -17.52 -6.42 2.11
CA LEU A 43 -18.77 -5.75 2.44
C LEU A 43 -18.53 -4.31 2.90
N ILE A 44 -17.56 -4.08 3.78
CA ILE A 44 -17.19 -2.73 4.25
C ILE A 44 -16.74 -1.86 3.08
N LEU A 45 -15.91 -2.39 2.18
CA LEU A 45 -15.49 -1.68 0.96
C LEU A 45 -16.68 -1.35 0.05
N MET A 46 -17.62 -2.28 -0.10
CA MET A 46 -18.84 -2.09 -0.89
C MET A 46 -19.77 -1.04 -0.26
N LEU A 47 -19.75 -0.90 1.06
CA LEU A 47 -20.43 0.18 1.79
C LEU A 47 -19.71 1.53 1.68
N ALA A 48 -18.39 1.55 1.58
CA ALA A 48 -17.61 2.78 1.54
C ALA A 48 -18.04 3.67 0.37
N ALA A 49 -18.26 3.13 -0.83
CA ALA A 49 -18.57 3.92 -2.03
C ALA A 49 -19.79 4.87 -1.88
N PRO A 50 -20.99 4.43 -1.47
CA PRO A 50 -22.10 5.34 -1.23
C PRO A 50 -21.99 6.12 0.07
N ILE A 51 -21.28 5.62 1.09
CA ILE A 51 -21.00 6.43 2.28
C ILE A 51 -20.21 7.68 1.86
N LEU A 52 -19.15 7.51 1.06
CA LEU A 52 -18.38 8.63 0.51
C LEU A 52 -19.26 9.59 -0.32
N LYS A 53 -20.22 9.05 -1.08
CA LYS A 53 -21.16 9.84 -1.88
C LYS A 53 -22.19 10.59 -1.02
N ILE A 54 -22.71 9.98 0.05
CA ILE A 54 -23.61 10.61 1.03
C ILE A 54 -22.87 11.73 1.78
N PHE A 55 -21.59 11.52 2.10
CA PHE A 55 -20.72 12.53 2.68
C PHE A 55 -20.30 13.64 1.69
N GLY A 56 -20.75 13.58 0.42
CA GLY A 56 -20.46 14.61 -0.58
C GLY A 56 -18.99 14.68 -1.00
N MET A 57 -18.21 13.63 -0.74
CA MET A 57 -16.81 13.55 -1.15
C MET A 57 -16.64 13.37 -2.66
N ASP A 58 -17.68 12.93 -3.40
CA ASP A 58 -17.61 12.80 -4.86
C ASP A 58 -17.42 14.16 -5.56
N LYS A 59 -18.14 15.19 -5.10
CA LYS A 59 -18.02 16.56 -5.63
C LYS A 59 -16.69 17.19 -5.24
N LYS A 60 -16.27 17.07 -3.97
CA LYS A 60 -14.98 17.62 -3.54
C LYS A 60 -13.79 17.01 -4.29
N LEU A 61 -13.79 15.70 -4.54
CA LEU A 61 -12.71 15.07 -5.32
C LEU A 61 -12.73 15.52 -6.78
N THR A 62 -13.92 15.61 -7.38
CA THR A 62 -14.08 16.07 -8.77
C THR A 62 -13.70 17.55 -8.94
N ASP A 63 -14.07 18.39 -7.98
CA ASP A 63 -13.77 19.83 -7.99
C ASP A 63 -12.27 20.07 -7.75
N VAL A 64 -11.61 19.30 -6.87
CA VAL A 64 -10.15 19.38 -6.69
C VAL A 64 -9.42 18.91 -7.95
N TYR A 65 -9.89 17.85 -8.61
CA TYR A 65 -9.26 17.33 -9.82
C TYR A 65 -9.43 18.27 -11.04
N ASN A 66 -10.60 18.91 -11.17
CA ASN A 66 -10.89 19.85 -12.27
C ASN A 66 -10.44 21.28 -11.98
N ASN A 67 -9.95 21.58 -10.78
CA ASN A 67 -9.40 22.89 -10.48
C ASN A 67 -8.11 23.09 -11.29
N GLU A 68 -8.05 24.13 -12.12
CA GLU A 68 -6.85 24.48 -12.90
C GLU A 68 -5.60 24.65 -12.02
N THR A 69 -5.77 24.97 -10.73
CA THR A 69 -4.66 25.03 -9.79
C THR A 69 -3.94 23.69 -9.61
N TYR A 70 -4.67 22.57 -9.66
CA TYR A 70 -4.10 21.23 -9.46
C TYR A 70 -3.30 20.78 -10.68
N LYS A 71 -3.73 21.17 -11.89
CA LYS A 71 -2.97 20.93 -13.13
C LYS A 71 -1.64 21.69 -13.12
N GLY A 72 -1.66 22.96 -12.69
CA GLY A 72 -0.44 23.76 -12.57
C GLY A 72 0.53 23.23 -11.50
N GLU A 73 0.02 22.64 -10.42
CA GLU A 73 0.87 21.98 -9.41
C GLU A 73 1.50 20.68 -9.93
N ILE A 74 0.77 19.88 -10.71
CA ILE A 74 1.33 18.66 -11.32
C ILE A 74 2.41 19.01 -12.36
N GLU A 75 2.17 20.04 -13.19
CA GLU A 75 3.16 20.52 -14.16
C GLU A 75 4.46 20.99 -13.48
N ARG A 76 4.35 21.65 -12.33
CA ARG A 76 5.52 22.04 -11.50
C ARG A 76 6.27 20.84 -10.95
N ILE A 77 5.56 19.80 -10.52
CA ILE A 77 6.15 18.57 -10.00
C ILE A 77 6.87 17.81 -11.13
N GLU A 78 6.28 17.76 -12.32
CA GLU A 78 6.88 17.14 -13.50
C GLU A 78 8.16 17.87 -13.93
N ASP A 79 8.14 19.21 -14.00
CA ASP A 79 9.31 20.01 -14.33
C ASP A 79 10.44 19.84 -13.32
N SER A 80 10.12 19.85 -12.02
CA SER A 80 11.12 19.63 -10.95
C SER A 80 11.67 18.20 -10.91
N THR A 81 10.89 17.20 -11.32
CA THR A 81 11.33 15.80 -11.42
C THR A 81 12.21 15.56 -12.65
N LYS A 82 11.99 16.31 -13.73
CA LYS A 82 12.80 16.23 -14.96
C LYS A 82 14.27 16.57 -14.72
N TYR A 83 14.57 17.52 -13.83
CA TYR A 83 15.94 17.79 -13.40
C TYR A 83 16.57 16.64 -12.61
N LEU A 84 15.78 15.74 -12.02
CA LEU A 84 16.28 14.57 -11.30
C LEU A 84 16.49 13.37 -12.23
N GLU A 85 15.78 13.29 -13.35
CA GLU A 85 15.94 12.25 -14.37
C GLU A 85 17.22 12.46 -15.21
N ASP A 86 17.61 13.72 -15.42
CA ASP A 86 18.84 14.11 -16.15
C ASP A 86 20.11 14.10 -15.27
N VAL A 87 19.97 13.85 -13.95
CA VAL A 87 21.12 13.67 -13.06
C VAL A 87 21.63 12.24 -13.23
N ASP A 88 22.63 12.10 -14.10
CA ASP A 88 23.40 10.87 -14.20
C ASP A 88 24.12 10.62 -12.88
N VAL A 89 23.66 9.63 -12.12
CA VAL A 89 24.21 9.27 -10.80
C VAL A 89 25.69 8.87 -10.90
N SER A 90 26.18 8.57 -12.11
CA SER A 90 27.59 8.27 -12.38
C SER A 90 28.53 9.44 -12.15
N ASP A 91 28.08 10.70 -12.29
CA ASP A 91 28.94 11.89 -12.14
C ASP A 91 29.33 12.17 -10.67
N TYR A 92 28.60 11.58 -9.72
CA TYR A 92 28.88 11.69 -8.28
C TYR A 92 29.59 10.46 -7.69
N LEU A 93 29.58 9.33 -8.41
CA LEU A 93 30.35 8.16 -8.04
C LEU A 93 31.75 8.29 -8.64
N GLY A 94 32.59 9.08 -7.96
CA GLY A 94 34.01 9.16 -8.26
C GLY A 94 34.59 7.75 -8.43
N THR A 95 35.39 7.57 -9.49
CA THR A 95 36.17 6.35 -9.70
C THR A 95 36.94 6.01 -8.43
N PRO A 96 36.89 4.77 -7.92
CA PRO A 96 37.75 4.36 -6.84
C PRO A 96 39.20 4.33 -7.37
N GLU A 97 39.88 5.46 -7.24
CA GLU A 97 41.33 5.56 -7.39
C GLU A 97 41.97 4.95 -6.13
N ASP A 98 42.55 3.77 -6.33
CA ASP A 98 43.79 3.28 -5.72
C ASP A 98 44.09 3.66 -4.25
N GLU A 99 43.69 2.79 -3.32
CA GLU A 99 44.43 2.61 -2.05
C GLU A 99 45.01 1.19 -2.00
N GLU A 100 46.19 1.04 -2.62
CA GLU A 100 47.16 0.01 -2.25
C GLU A 100 47.79 0.38 -0.89
N ASN A 101 48.17 -0.68 -0.14
CA ASN A 101 49.09 -0.71 1.01
C ASN A 101 48.49 -0.37 2.40
N GLU A 102 48.73 -1.10 3.49
CA GLU A 102 49.75 -2.10 3.85
C GLU A 102 49.15 -3.14 4.82
N GLY A 103 49.61 -4.39 4.71
CA GLY A 103 49.39 -5.38 5.76
C GLY A 103 50.52 -5.34 6.78
N GLU A 104 50.19 -5.17 8.06
CA GLU A 104 50.98 -5.70 9.18
C GLU A 104 50.04 -6.11 10.33
N ALA A 105 49.85 -7.42 10.51
CA ALA A 105 49.13 -7.99 11.65
C ALA A 105 50.12 -8.21 12.82
N GLY A 106 50.11 -7.29 13.78
CA GLY A 106 50.68 -7.48 15.11
C GLY A 106 49.79 -8.39 15.98
N LYS A 107 50.43 -9.37 16.62
CA LYS A 107 49.83 -10.40 17.49
C LYS A 107 48.97 -9.85 18.63
N GLY A 108 47.80 -10.46 18.81
CA GLY A 108 47.03 -10.40 20.06
C GLY A 108 45.90 -11.42 20.02
N ALA A 109 46.17 -12.64 20.50
CA ALA A 109 45.14 -13.66 20.67
C ALA A 109 44.16 -13.20 21.76
N VAL A 110 42.87 -13.08 21.41
CA VAL A 110 41.79 -12.93 22.39
C VAL A 110 40.84 -14.11 22.20
N GLU A 111 40.93 -15.04 23.14
CA GLU A 111 40.07 -16.21 23.29
C GLU A 111 38.75 -15.75 23.92
N VAL A 112 37.63 -16.05 23.25
CA VAL A 112 36.28 -15.67 23.68
C VAL A 112 35.65 -16.81 24.47
N GLU A 113 35.47 -16.64 25.78
CA GLU A 113 34.63 -17.54 26.58
C GLU A 113 33.13 -17.20 26.41
N GLU A 114 32.32 -18.24 26.22
CA GLU A 114 30.87 -18.14 26.05
C GLU A 114 30.15 -17.74 27.34
N ILE A 115 29.37 -16.66 27.27
CA ILE A 115 28.55 -16.19 28.39
C ILE A 115 27.29 -17.07 28.52
N HIS A 116 27.24 -17.88 29.57
CA HIS A 116 26.01 -18.55 30.00
C HIS A 116 25.08 -17.58 30.72
N VAL A 117 23.88 -17.36 30.19
CA VAL A 117 22.80 -16.65 30.88
C VAL A 117 21.74 -17.67 31.32
N GLY A 118 21.63 -17.88 32.63
CA GLY A 118 20.48 -18.49 33.32
C GLY A 118 20.30 -17.76 34.66
N ARG A 119 19.10 -17.52 35.19
CA ARG A 119 17.85 -18.28 35.18
C ARG A 119 16.65 -17.34 35.30
#